data_AF-A0A8B3GTS2-F1
#
_entry.id   AF-A0A8B3GTS2-F1
#
_cell.length_a   1.000
_cell.length_b   1.000
_cell.length_c   1.000
_cell.angle_alpha   90.00
_cell.angle_beta   90.00
_cell.angle_gamma   90.00
#
_symmetry.space_group_name_H-M   'P 1'
#
loop_
_entity.id
_entity.type
_entity.pdbx_description
1 polymer ?
#
loop_
_entity_poly.entity_id
_entity_poly.type
_entity_poly.pdbx_seq_one_letter_code
_entity_poly.pdbx_strand_id
1 'polypeptide(L)'
;MNNLITFSLILAGMLLLLLRKGTKRQRRANRRLATTLLLFGLASGGYTYTQQHTTLLGTPPQSSSASNSVPATDGTSRQPVTQLAQLNYNNTAEITVNNNEPGFTKAELATDKGPWTTFSNLDSLNRAGTANALLNQAIMPTAKREPLTWNPTGWHNKKVHGEWLYNRSHLIGFQLSGENNNPKNLMTGTRQLNSPLMQAHEDDMAHYLKQSRQHFIRYEVTPIFRGDELLTRCSDACAKYRRQHDSF
;
A
#
# COMPACT_ATOMS: atom_id res chain seq x y z
N MET A 1 -9.37 -27.09 -17.65
CA MET A 1 -9.42 -28.42 -16.99
C MET A 1 -8.05 -28.93 -16.49
N ASN A 2 -6.90 -28.37 -16.91
CA ASN A 2 -5.58 -28.90 -16.54
C ASN A 2 -5.05 -28.47 -15.16
N ASN A 3 -5.57 -27.38 -14.59
CA ASN A 3 -5.09 -26.86 -13.31
C ASN A 3 -5.66 -27.65 -12.11
N LEU A 4 -6.92 -28.08 -12.16
CA LEU A 4 -7.51 -28.86 -11.06
C LEU A 4 -6.84 -30.23 -10.89
N ILE A 5 -6.46 -30.88 -11.99
CA ILE A 5 -5.80 -32.19 -11.97
C ILE A 5 -4.38 -32.06 -11.39
N THR A 6 -3.65 -31.01 -11.76
CA THR A 6 -2.29 -30.75 -11.23
C THR A 6 -2.30 -30.40 -9.74
N PHE A 7 -3.25 -29.57 -9.28
CA PHE A 7 -3.40 -29.29 -7.85
C PHE A 7 -3.77 -30.53 -7.04
N SER A 8 -4.65 -31.38 -7.56
CA SER A 8 -5.07 -32.62 -6.89
C SER A 8 -3.91 -33.62 -6.73
N LEU A 9 -3.03 -33.72 -7.74
CA LEU A 9 -1.83 -34.56 -7.67
C LEU A 9 -0.78 -34.03 -6.66
N ILE A 10 -0.60 -32.71 -6.58
CA ILE A 10 0.32 -32.09 -5.60
C ILE A 10 -0.18 -32.30 -4.16
N LEU A 11 -1.48 -32.13 -3.92
CA LEU A 11 -2.12 -32.37 -2.62
C LEU A 11 -2.02 -33.84 -2.19
N ALA A 12 -2.27 -34.78 -3.10
CA ALA A 12 -2.12 -36.21 -2.85
C ALA A 12 -0.67 -36.58 -2.49
N GLY A 13 0.31 -36.01 -3.20
CA GLY A 13 1.74 -36.21 -2.94
C GLY A 13 2.19 -35.67 -1.57
N MET A 14 1.71 -34.49 -1.17
CA MET A 14 1.99 -33.95 0.18
C MET A 14 1.38 -34.82 1.28
N LEU A 15 0.14 -35.29 1.10
CA LEU A 15 -0.53 -36.13 2.09
C LEU A 15 0.25 -37.44 2.32
N LEU A 16 0.74 -38.05 1.24
CA LEU A 16 1.60 -39.24 1.32
C LEU A 16 2.94 -38.97 2.04
N LEU A 17 3.57 -37.81 1.78
CA LEU A 17 4.79 -37.40 2.47
C LEU A 17 4.59 -37.20 3.99
N LEU A 18 3.42 -36.71 4.40
CA LEU A 18 3.06 -36.47 5.80
C LEU A 18 2.67 -37.75 6.55
N LEU A 19 2.11 -38.74 5.85
CA LEU A 19 1.73 -40.04 6.43
C LEU A 19 2.91 -41.04 6.52
N ARG A 20 4.04 -40.75 5.85
CA ARG A 20 5.21 -41.64 5.82
C ARG A 20 5.85 -41.77 7.22
N LYS A 21 5.81 -42.99 7.78
CA LYS A 21 6.49 -43.32 9.04
C LYS A 21 8.02 -43.34 8.83
N GLY A 22 8.76 -42.82 9.81
CA GLY A 22 10.22 -42.74 9.77
C GLY A 22 10.81 -42.11 11.03
N THR A 23 12.13 -41.94 11.04
CA THR A 23 12.84 -41.29 12.17
C THR A 23 12.37 -39.85 12.37
N LYS A 24 12.59 -39.27 13.57
CA LYS A 24 12.22 -37.87 13.87
C LYS A 24 12.83 -36.88 12.87
N ARG A 25 14.06 -37.15 12.40
CA ARG A 25 14.77 -36.33 11.40
C ARG A 25 14.10 -36.40 10.03
N GLN A 26 13.73 -37.60 9.57
CA GLN A 26 13.02 -37.79 8.29
C GLN A 26 11.63 -37.14 8.31
N ARG A 27 10.88 -37.25 9.41
CA ARG A 27 9.57 -36.58 9.54
C ARG A 27 9.67 -35.06 9.49
N ARG A 28 10.71 -34.47 10.11
CA ARG A 28 10.98 -33.02 10.00
C ARG A 28 11.37 -32.60 8.58
N ALA A 29 12.19 -33.41 7.89
CA ALA A 29 12.55 -33.15 6.49
C ALA A 29 11.33 -33.24 5.56
N ASN A 30 10.49 -34.26 5.70
CA ASN A 30 9.26 -34.43 4.90
C ASN A 30 8.28 -33.28 5.13
N ARG A 31 8.14 -32.80 6.37
CA ARG A 31 7.32 -31.61 6.68
C ARG A 31 7.84 -30.36 5.98
N ARG A 32 9.16 -30.13 6.00
CA ARG A 32 9.78 -29.00 5.27
C ARG A 32 9.54 -29.12 3.77
N LEU A 33 9.72 -30.31 3.19
CA LEU A 33 9.49 -30.56 1.76
C LEU A 33 8.03 -30.32 1.34
N ALA A 34 7.07 -30.79 2.16
CA ALA A 34 5.64 -30.57 1.91
C ALA A 34 5.28 -29.08 1.93
N THR A 35 5.82 -28.31 2.90
CA THR A 35 5.61 -26.85 2.92
C THR A 35 6.19 -26.14 1.70
N THR A 36 7.33 -26.58 1.16
CA THR A 36 7.89 -25.98 -0.05
C THR A 36 7.04 -26.30 -1.29
N LEU A 37 6.54 -27.53 -1.41
CA LEU A 37 5.67 -27.93 -2.53
C LEU A 37 4.33 -27.18 -2.53
N LEU A 38 3.76 -26.90 -1.35
CA LEU A 38 2.58 -26.05 -1.22
C LEU A 38 2.82 -24.64 -1.78
N LEU A 39 3.96 -24.03 -1.43
CA LEU A 39 4.31 -22.66 -1.88
C LEU A 39 4.59 -22.60 -3.39
N PHE A 40 5.21 -23.63 -3.98
CA PHE A 40 5.44 -23.68 -5.42
C PHE A 40 4.16 -23.95 -6.24
N GLY A 41 3.21 -24.73 -5.71
CA GLY A 41 1.89 -24.91 -6.32
C GLY A 41 1.10 -23.60 -6.39
N LEU A 42 1.25 -22.74 -5.38
CA LEU A 42 0.65 -21.40 -5.36
C LEU A 42 1.35 -20.42 -6.32
N ALA A 43 2.62 -20.64 -6.66
CA ALA A 43 3.39 -19.75 -7.54
C ALA A 43 3.32 -20.09 -9.04
N SER A 44 2.80 -21.26 -9.42
CA SER A 44 2.74 -21.76 -10.80
C SER A 44 1.31 -21.84 -11.38
N GLY A 45 0.28 -21.64 -10.57
CA GLY A 45 -1.09 -21.41 -11.04
C GLY A 45 -1.38 -19.91 -11.08
N GLY A 46 -1.57 -19.35 -12.29
CA GLY A 46 -2.02 -17.97 -12.44
C GLY A 46 -3.26 -17.70 -11.61
N TYR A 47 -3.11 -16.83 -10.60
CA TYR A 47 -4.21 -16.37 -9.78
C TYR A 47 -5.03 -15.35 -10.57
N THR A 48 -6.17 -15.78 -11.12
CA THR A 48 -7.29 -14.87 -11.34
C THR A 48 -7.89 -14.57 -9.98
N TYR A 49 -7.65 -13.36 -9.46
CA TYR A 49 -8.40 -12.83 -8.33
C TYR A 49 -9.86 -12.68 -8.76
N THR A 50 -10.73 -13.58 -8.31
CA THR A 50 -12.17 -13.35 -8.37
C THR A 50 -12.51 -12.34 -7.28
N GLN A 51 -12.68 -11.08 -7.66
CA GLN A 51 -13.32 -10.08 -6.82
C GLN A 51 -14.75 -10.56 -6.52
N GLN A 52 -15.04 -10.87 -5.27
CA GLN A 52 -16.43 -10.97 -4.81
C GLN A 52 -16.99 -9.54 -4.77
N HIS A 53 -17.64 -9.14 -5.86
CA HIS A 53 -18.55 -8.00 -5.86
C HIS A 53 -19.71 -8.32 -4.90
N THR A 54 -19.71 -7.68 -3.74
CA THR A 54 -20.94 -7.55 -2.94
C THR A 54 -21.79 -6.47 -3.60
N THR A 55 -22.86 -6.86 -4.27
CA THR A 55 -23.87 -5.96 -4.83
C THR A 55 -24.69 -5.36 -3.69
N LEU A 56 -24.36 -4.14 -3.29
CA LEU A 56 -25.32 -3.25 -2.63
C LEU A 56 -26.06 -2.50 -3.74
N LEU A 57 -27.38 -2.71 -3.83
CA LEU A 57 -28.24 -1.95 -4.73
C LEU A 57 -28.14 -0.46 -4.37
N GLY A 58 -27.45 0.31 -5.22
CA GLY A 58 -27.43 1.76 -5.23
C GLY A 58 -27.91 2.25 -6.58
N THR A 59 -29.03 2.95 -6.58
CA THR A 59 -29.71 3.62 -7.70
C THR A 59 -28.73 4.50 -8.51
N PRO A 60 -28.89 4.63 -9.84
CA PRO A 60 -27.99 5.46 -10.66
C PRO A 60 -28.10 6.95 -10.27
N PRO A 61 -26.99 7.71 -10.23
CA PRO A 61 -27.06 9.14 -9.96
C PRO A 61 -27.63 9.88 -11.17
N GLN A 62 -28.74 10.57 -10.94
CA GLN A 62 -29.25 11.61 -11.82
C GLN A 62 -28.30 12.80 -11.86
N SER A 63 -28.06 13.28 -13.09
CA SER A 63 -27.46 14.55 -13.40
C SER A 63 -28.12 15.70 -12.63
N SER A 64 -27.31 16.51 -11.96
CA SER A 64 -27.63 17.93 -11.75
C SER A 64 -26.35 18.75 -11.76
N SER A 65 -26.32 19.64 -12.74
CA SER A 65 -25.34 20.65 -13.07
C SER A 65 -25.48 21.89 -12.19
N ALA A 66 -24.37 22.45 -11.72
CA ALA A 66 -24.14 23.90 -11.66
C ALA A 66 -22.65 24.17 -11.45
N SER A 67 -22.00 24.68 -12.50
CA SER A 67 -20.61 25.11 -12.52
C SER A 67 -20.47 26.50 -11.94
N ASN A 68 -19.41 26.75 -11.17
CA ASN A 68 -18.77 28.06 -11.12
C ASN A 68 -17.28 27.85 -11.41
N SER A 69 -16.92 27.99 -12.69
CA SER A 69 -15.55 27.92 -13.18
C SER A 69 -14.88 29.29 -13.06
N VAL A 70 -13.88 29.38 -12.19
CA VAL A 70 -12.85 30.43 -12.26
C VAL A 70 -11.65 29.82 -12.99
N PRO A 71 -11.11 30.46 -14.05
CA PRO A 71 -9.96 29.93 -14.77
C PRO A 71 -8.69 30.12 -13.92
N ALA A 72 -8.12 29.02 -13.43
CA ALA A 72 -6.85 29.04 -12.73
C ALA A 72 -5.70 28.78 -13.71
N THR A 73 -5.15 29.86 -14.27
CA THR A 73 -3.73 29.95 -14.59
C THR A 73 -2.93 29.79 -13.29
N ASP A 74 -1.94 28.90 -13.32
CA ASP A 74 -1.02 28.49 -12.25
C ASP A 74 -1.42 27.22 -11.46
N GLY A 75 -0.49 26.27 -11.40
CA GLY A 75 -0.74 24.85 -11.16
C GLY A 75 -1.12 24.48 -9.73
N THR A 76 -2.34 24.79 -9.29
CA THR A 76 -2.83 24.32 -7.99
C THR A 76 -4.34 24.05 -8.01
N SER A 77 -4.73 22.85 -8.46
CA SER A 77 -5.94 22.21 -7.95
C SER A 77 -5.57 21.25 -6.82
N ARG A 78 -4.91 21.77 -5.78
CA ARG A 78 -4.61 21.02 -4.56
C ARG A 78 -5.76 21.26 -3.61
N GLN A 79 -6.67 20.30 -3.44
CA GLN A 79 -7.55 20.33 -2.26
C GLN A 79 -6.63 20.44 -1.02
N PRO A 80 -6.67 21.54 -0.25
CA PRO A 80 -5.74 21.74 0.85
C PRO A 80 -5.89 20.63 1.89
N VAL A 81 -4.76 20.16 2.43
CA VAL A 81 -4.73 19.19 3.56
C VAL A 81 -5.64 19.65 4.71
N THR A 82 -5.76 20.97 4.91
CA THR A 82 -6.65 21.58 5.90
C THR A 82 -8.13 21.30 5.64
N GLN A 83 -8.58 21.24 4.39
CA GLN A 83 -9.96 20.89 4.04
C GLN A 83 -10.22 19.40 4.26
N LEU A 84 -9.28 18.54 3.83
CA LEU A 84 -9.37 17.10 4.06
C LEU A 84 -9.42 16.76 5.56
N ALA A 85 -8.69 17.51 6.40
CA ALA A 85 -8.73 17.34 7.85
C ALA A 85 -10.12 17.59 8.45
N GLN A 86 -10.96 18.40 7.81
CA GLN A 86 -12.33 18.69 8.28
C GLN A 86 -13.37 17.64 7.87
N LEU A 87 -13.01 16.67 7.03
CA LEU A 87 -13.91 15.58 6.67
C LEU A 87 -14.17 14.65 7.86
N ASN A 88 -15.41 14.21 7.98
CA ASN A 88 -15.81 13.16 8.90
C ASN A 88 -16.02 11.87 8.12
N TYR A 89 -15.79 10.74 8.77
CA TYR A 89 -16.03 9.44 8.17
C TYR A 89 -17.51 9.30 7.77
N ASN A 90 -17.75 8.92 6.53
CA ASN A 90 -19.07 8.83 5.90
C ASN A 90 -19.34 7.42 5.34
N ASN A 91 -18.71 6.39 5.92
CA ASN A 91 -18.78 4.99 5.49
C ASN A 91 -18.08 4.65 4.17
N THR A 92 -17.29 5.57 3.59
CA THR A 92 -16.39 5.25 2.48
C THR A 92 -14.97 5.02 2.99
N ALA A 93 -14.35 3.92 2.57
CA ALA A 93 -12.98 3.60 2.94
C ALA A 93 -11.96 4.53 2.26
N GLU A 94 -12.25 5.01 1.05
CA GLU A 94 -11.37 5.86 0.25
C GLU A 94 -12.18 7.00 -0.36
N ILE A 95 -11.51 8.11 -0.67
CA ILE A 95 -12.11 9.24 -1.39
C ILE A 95 -11.16 9.65 -2.51
N THR A 96 -11.72 9.94 -3.68
CA THR A 96 -10.95 10.50 -4.79
C THR A 96 -10.73 11.99 -4.54
N VAL A 97 -9.47 12.43 -4.57
CA VAL A 97 -9.09 13.83 -4.43
C VAL A 97 -8.74 14.40 -5.80
N ASN A 98 -9.12 15.66 -6.04
CA ASN A 98 -8.77 16.40 -7.25
C ASN A 98 -9.07 15.65 -8.57
N ASN A 99 -10.24 14.99 -8.68
CA ASN A 99 -10.60 14.22 -9.87
C ASN A 99 -9.56 13.16 -10.28
N ASN A 100 -8.82 12.61 -9.31
CA ASN A 100 -7.72 11.68 -9.53
C ASN A 100 -6.50 12.28 -10.26
N GLU A 101 -6.36 13.61 -10.25
CA GLU A 101 -5.19 14.32 -10.77
C GLU A 101 -4.20 14.64 -9.63
N PRO A 102 -2.98 14.06 -9.63
CA PRO A 102 -2.00 14.28 -8.57
C PRO A 102 -1.47 15.73 -8.47
N GLY A 103 -1.58 16.51 -9.56
CA GLY A 103 -1.15 17.90 -9.60
C GLY A 103 0.36 18.11 -9.40
N PHE A 104 1.20 17.15 -9.77
CA PHE A 104 2.66 17.33 -9.76
C PHE A 104 3.10 18.28 -10.87
N THR A 105 4.02 19.19 -10.54
CA THR A 105 4.66 20.06 -11.52
C THR A 105 5.63 19.28 -12.42
N LYS A 106 5.95 19.82 -13.60
CA LYS A 106 6.97 19.21 -14.48
C LYS A 106 8.32 19.05 -13.80
N ALA A 107 8.70 19.98 -12.93
CA ALA A 107 9.95 19.92 -12.18
C ALA A 107 9.97 18.77 -11.16
N GLU A 108 8.83 18.49 -10.51
CA GLU A 108 8.71 17.35 -9.58
C GLU A 108 8.72 15.99 -10.29
N LEU A 109 8.39 15.97 -11.58
CA LEU A 109 8.42 14.76 -12.41
C LEU A 109 9.78 14.51 -13.07
N ALA A 110 10.75 15.41 -12.91
CA ALA A 110 12.08 15.29 -13.52
C ALA A 110 12.86 14.11 -12.93
N THR A 111 13.50 13.32 -13.79
CA THR A 111 14.22 12.08 -13.43
C THR A 111 15.73 12.14 -13.64
N ASP A 112 16.23 13.29 -14.12
CA ASP A 112 17.64 13.56 -14.41
C ASP A 112 18.58 13.35 -13.22
N LYS A 113 18.05 13.51 -11.99
CA LYS A 113 18.80 13.32 -10.73
C LYS A 113 18.71 11.91 -10.16
N GLY A 114 18.06 10.98 -10.86
CA GLY A 114 17.83 9.62 -10.39
C GLY A 114 16.79 9.54 -9.26
N PRO A 115 16.52 8.33 -8.74
CA PRO A 115 15.51 8.12 -7.72
C PRO A 115 15.94 8.63 -6.35
N TRP A 116 14.95 9.01 -5.54
CA TRP A 116 15.19 9.55 -4.20
C TRP A 116 13.97 9.36 -3.29
N THR A 117 14.21 9.43 -1.98
CA THR A 117 13.20 9.56 -0.94
C THR A 117 13.57 10.71 -0.02
N THR A 118 12.57 11.46 0.46
CA THR A 118 12.75 12.51 1.46
C THR A 118 11.59 12.47 2.45
N PHE A 119 11.92 12.65 3.73
CA PHE A 119 10.95 12.63 4.82
C PHE A 119 11.02 13.92 5.59
N SER A 120 9.87 14.54 5.81
CA SER A 120 9.77 15.71 6.69
C SER A 120 10.23 15.36 8.10
N ASN A 121 10.77 16.34 8.83
CA ASN A 121 10.97 16.17 10.26
C ASN A 121 9.63 15.88 10.96
N LEU A 122 9.71 15.18 12.09
CA LEU A 122 8.55 15.07 12.96
C LEU A 122 8.13 16.48 13.40
N ASP A 123 6.82 16.70 13.53
CA ASP A 123 6.31 17.99 14.00
C ASP A 123 6.46 18.15 15.52
N SER A 124 5.95 19.26 16.07
CA SER A 124 6.03 19.55 17.52
C SER A 124 5.32 18.54 18.42
N LEU A 125 4.47 17.67 17.86
CA LEU A 125 3.79 16.57 18.55
C LEU A 125 4.44 15.21 18.25
N ASN A 126 5.62 15.21 17.62
CA ASN A 126 6.34 14.04 17.12
C ASN A 126 5.61 13.24 16.02
N ARG A 127 4.67 13.86 15.31
CA ARG A 127 3.92 13.21 14.23
C ARG A 127 4.73 13.20 12.94
N ALA A 128 4.62 12.12 12.17
CA ALA A 128 5.24 12.05 10.85
C ALA A 128 4.61 13.08 9.89
N GLY A 129 5.44 13.83 9.18
CA GLY A 129 5.02 14.79 8.16
C GLY A 129 5.00 14.18 6.75
N THR A 130 4.99 15.02 5.72
CA THR A 130 4.99 14.58 4.33
C THR A 130 6.24 13.76 3.98
N ALA A 131 6.02 12.63 3.32
CA ALA A 131 7.03 11.84 2.65
C ALA A 131 6.93 12.04 1.13
N ASN A 132 8.05 12.27 0.48
CA ASN A 132 8.15 12.38 -0.97
C ASN A 132 9.13 11.36 -1.51
N ALA A 133 8.84 10.84 -2.69
CA ALA A 133 9.73 9.95 -3.41
C ALA A 133 9.62 10.16 -4.92
N LEU A 134 10.75 9.94 -5.58
CA LEU A 134 10.82 9.58 -6.98
C LEU A 134 11.30 8.13 -7.04
N LEU A 135 10.34 7.22 -7.20
CA LEU A 135 10.56 5.78 -7.11
C LEU A 135 11.09 5.24 -8.42
N ASN A 136 12.04 4.30 -8.32
CA ASN A 136 12.58 3.52 -9.43
C ASN A 136 13.02 2.16 -8.89
N GLN A 137 13.14 1.17 -9.78
CA GLN A 137 13.67 -0.15 -9.44
C GLN A 137 15.01 -0.10 -8.67
N ALA A 138 15.86 0.90 -8.94
CA ALA A 138 17.19 1.03 -8.34
C ALA A 138 17.20 1.30 -6.82
N ILE A 139 16.10 1.80 -6.24
CA ILE A 139 15.98 2.01 -4.78
C ILE A 139 15.07 0.99 -4.09
N MET A 140 14.57 0.00 -4.84
CA MET A 140 13.80 -1.09 -4.24
C MET A 140 14.76 -2.02 -3.46
N PRO A 141 14.37 -2.51 -2.27
CA PRO A 141 15.24 -3.32 -1.46
C PRO A 141 15.44 -4.72 -2.06
N THR A 142 16.68 -5.21 -1.97
CA THR A 142 17.01 -6.62 -2.18
C THR A 142 17.05 -7.40 -0.87
N ALA A 143 17.23 -6.71 0.25
CA ALA A 143 17.27 -7.30 1.59
C ALA A 143 15.86 -7.58 2.13
N LYS A 144 15.78 -8.55 3.03
CA LYS A 144 14.54 -8.86 3.74
C LYS A 144 14.22 -7.75 4.75
N ARG A 145 12.94 -7.36 4.82
CA ARG A 145 12.42 -6.45 5.84
C ARG A 145 12.64 -6.99 7.25
N GLU A 146 13.07 -6.13 8.16
CA GLU A 146 13.20 -6.46 9.59
C GLU A 146 11.97 -5.98 10.38
N PRO A 147 11.74 -6.51 11.61
CA PRO A 147 10.64 -6.07 12.45
C PRO A 147 10.70 -4.56 12.76
N LEU A 148 9.53 -3.92 12.79
CA LEU A 148 9.39 -2.53 13.21
C LEU A 148 9.30 -2.43 14.73
N THR A 149 10.09 -1.54 15.33
CA THR A 149 10.17 -1.35 16.79
C THR A 149 9.74 0.03 17.25
N TRP A 150 9.68 1.02 16.35
CA TRP A 150 9.24 2.37 16.68
C TRP A 150 7.72 2.44 16.85
N ASN A 151 7.22 3.09 17.90
CA ASN A 151 5.80 3.36 18.08
C ASN A 151 5.50 4.80 17.67
N PRO A 152 4.73 5.03 16.59
CA PRO A 152 4.33 6.37 16.19
C PRO A 152 3.38 7.02 17.21
N THR A 153 3.05 8.29 16.97
CA THR A 153 2.04 9.01 17.76
C THR A 153 0.69 8.28 17.74
N GLY A 154 -0.06 8.41 18.83
CA GLY A 154 -1.38 7.77 18.96
C GLY A 154 -1.33 6.23 19.10
N TRP A 155 -0.15 5.63 19.31
CA TRP A 155 0.00 4.19 19.44
C TRP A 155 -0.64 3.66 20.73
N HIS A 156 -1.87 3.17 20.61
CA HIS A 156 -2.59 2.45 21.66
C HIS A 156 -3.39 1.30 21.05
N ASN A 157 -2.80 0.11 21.03
CA ASN A 157 -3.32 -1.02 20.26
C ASN A 157 -4.20 -1.94 21.11
N LYS A 158 -5.27 -2.47 20.51
CA LYS A 158 -6.13 -3.50 21.10
C LYS A 158 -6.46 -4.55 20.05
N LYS A 159 -6.85 -5.74 20.50
CA LYS A 159 -7.39 -6.75 19.60
C LYS A 159 -8.89 -6.56 19.41
N VAL A 160 -9.34 -6.65 18.16
CA VAL A 160 -10.75 -6.69 17.78
C VAL A 160 -10.95 -7.96 16.96
N HIS A 161 -11.86 -8.84 17.40
CA HIS A 161 -12.08 -10.16 16.79
C HIS A 161 -10.78 -10.99 16.61
N GLY A 162 -9.87 -10.92 17.58
CA GLY A 162 -8.61 -11.68 17.58
C GLY A 162 -7.44 -11.02 16.86
N GLU A 163 -7.68 -9.98 16.07
CA GLU A 163 -6.68 -9.27 15.26
C GLU A 163 -6.31 -7.92 15.89
N TRP A 164 -5.08 -7.45 15.68
CA TRP A 164 -4.67 -6.11 16.12
C TRP A 164 -5.38 -5.01 15.33
N LEU A 165 -5.83 -3.95 16.01
CA LEU A 165 -6.51 -2.82 15.40
C LEU A 165 -5.56 -1.94 14.57
N TYR A 166 -4.37 -1.69 15.09
CA TYR A 166 -3.39 -0.80 14.48
C TYR A 166 -2.12 -1.51 14.02
N ASN A 167 -1.56 -1.03 12.92
CA ASN A 167 -0.24 -1.35 12.39
C ASN A 167 0.68 -0.13 12.50
N ARG A 168 1.99 -0.39 12.50
CA ARG A 168 3.01 0.61 12.21
C ARG A 168 3.07 0.74 10.70
N SER A 169 2.32 1.68 10.16
CA SER A 169 2.13 1.86 8.73
C SER A 169 3.22 2.75 8.16
N HIS A 170 3.84 2.30 7.08
CA HIS A 170 4.79 3.08 6.32
C HIS A 170 4.07 4.18 5.53
N LEU A 171 4.70 5.36 5.37
CA LEU A 171 4.22 6.35 4.39
C LEU A 171 4.66 5.94 2.98
N ILE A 172 5.94 5.62 2.83
CA ILE A 172 6.50 4.98 1.63
C ILE A 172 6.84 3.54 1.99
N GLY A 173 6.10 2.58 1.44
CA GLY A 173 6.26 1.16 1.74
C GLY A 173 7.69 0.65 1.57
N PHE A 174 8.11 -0.25 2.47
CA PHE A 174 9.44 -0.87 2.44
C PHE A 174 9.77 -1.43 1.05
N GLN A 175 8.82 -2.08 0.37
CA GLN A 175 9.06 -2.67 -0.94
C GLN A 175 9.45 -1.67 -2.04
N LEU A 176 9.13 -0.38 -1.84
CA LEU A 176 9.36 0.68 -2.82
C LEU A 176 10.71 1.40 -2.60
N SER A 177 11.22 1.43 -1.36
CA SER A 177 12.36 2.29 -0.99
C SER A 177 13.39 1.64 -0.06
N GLY A 178 13.08 0.49 0.54
CA GLY A 178 13.90 -0.15 1.56
C GLY A 178 13.88 0.51 2.94
N GLU A 179 13.14 1.62 3.10
CA GLU A 179 13.00 2.32 4.37
C GLU A 179 12.27 1.46 5.40
N ASN A 180 13.00 0.96 6.40
CA ASN A 180 12.46 0.02 7.37
C ASN A 180 11.90 0.72 8.63
N ASN A 181 12.74 1.03 9.63
CA ASN A 181 12.26 1.50 10.94
C ASN A 181 12.48 3.01 11.16
N ASN A 182 12.33 3.81 10.09
CA ASN A 182 12.51 5.26 10.11
C ASN A 182 11.30 5.95 10.78
N PRO A 183 11.48 6.64 11.93
CA PRO A 183 10.38 7.32 12.62
C PRO A 183 9.61 8.33 11.77
N LYS A 184 10.30 8.97 10.80
CA LYS A 184 9.69 9.96 9.90
C LYS A 184 8.86 9.32 8.77
N ASN A 185 8.94 8.00 8.63
CA ASN A 185 8.21 7.21 7.64
C ASN A 185 7.16 6.29 8.28
N LEU A 186 6.86 6.44 9.58
CA LEU A 186 5.93 5.56 10.29
C LEU A 186 4.81 6.35 10.97
N MET A 187 3.57 5.90 10.75
CA MET A 187 2.37 6.39 11.43
C MET A 187 1.55 5.25 12.02
N THR A 188 0.73 5.55 13.02
CA THR A 188 -0.26 4.60 13.52
C THR A 188 -1.40 4.54 12.50
N GLY A 189 -1.53 3.42 11.79
CA GLY A 189 -2.55 3.19 10.79
C GLY A 189 -3.47 2.05 11.18
N THR A 190 -4.76 2.09 10.80
CA THR A 190 -5.63 0.93 11.03
C THR A 190 -5.14 -0.26 10.20
N ARG A 191 -5.43 -1.47 10.66
CA ARG A 191 -5.10 -2.69 9.89
C ARG A 191 -5.70 -2.63 8.48
N GLN A 192 -6.95 -2.17 8.36
CA GLN A 192 -7.66 -2.03 7.07
C GLN A 192 -6.99 -1.02 6.14
N LEU A 193 -6.62 0.16 6.66
CA LEU A 193 -5.81 1.15 5.95
C LEU A 193 -4.54 0.52 5.40
N ASN A 194 -3.78 -0.13 6.28
CA ASN A 194 -2.50 -0.71 5.92
C ASN A 194 -2.64 -1.86 4.91
N SER A 195 -3.67 -2.69 5.07
CA SER A 195 -3.96 -3.82 4.20
C SER A 195 -5.45 -4.19 4.32
N PRO A 196 -6.21 -4.20 3.20
CA PRO A 196 -5.69 -4.22 1.82
C PRO A 196 -5.51 -2.85 1.14
N LEU A 197 -5.97 -1.73 1.72
CA LEU A 197 -6.14 -0.47 0.98
C LEU A 197 -4.82 0.11 0.44
N MET A 198 -3.93 0.59 1.32
CA MET A 198 -2.62 1.12 0.89
C MET A 198 -1.80 0.07 0.13
N GLN A 199 -1.87 -1.19 0.57
CA GLN A 199 -1.12 -2.28 -0.03
C GLN A 199 -1.47 -2.47 -1.51
N ALA A 200 -2.73 -2.32 -1.91
CA ALA A 200 -3.14 -2.47 -3.30
C ALA A 200 -2.45 -1.43 -4.21
N HIS A 201 -2.40 -0.16 -3.78
CA HIS A 201 -1.70 0.90 -4.50
C HIS A 201 -0.18 0.69 -4.53
N GLU A 202 0.41 0.29 -3.40
CA GLU A 202 1.83 -0.02 -3.33
C GLU A 202 2.23 -1.20 -4.24
N ASP A 203 1.38 -2.23 -4.32
CA ASP A 203 1.60 -3.40 -5.18
C ASP A 203 1.48 -3.04 -6.68
N ASP A 204 0.54 -2.17 -7.05
CA ASP A 204 0.42 -1.62 -8.41
C ASP A 204 1.68 -0.81 -8.81
N MET A 205 2.12 0.09 -7.93
CA MET A 205 3.35 0.85 -8.13
C MET A 205 4.56 -0.07 -8.25
N ALA A 206 4.71 -1.04 -7.35
CA ALA A 206 5.82 -1.99 -7.37
C ALA A 206 5.80 -2.86 -8.63
N HIS A 207 4.62 -3.24 -9.12
CA HIS A 207 4.47 -3.98 -10.37
C HIS A 207 5.01 -3.15 -11.54
N TYR A 208 4.56 -1.90 -11.69
CA TYR A 208 5.04 -1.00 -12.74
C TYR A 208 6.57 -0.81 -12.67
N LEU A 209 7.12 -0.51 -11.50
CA LEU A 209 8.56 -0.28 -11.33
C LEU A 209 9.42 -1.51 -11.69
N LYS A 210 8.92 -2.72 -11.45
CA LYS A 210 9.65 -3.96 -11.77
C LYS A 210 9.71 -4.28 -13.27
N GLN A 211 8.86 -3.69 -14.09
CA GLN A 211 8.81 -3.96 -15.53
C GLN A 211 10.01 -3.37 -16.29
N SER A 212 10.61 -2.28 -15.80
CA SER A 212 11.72 -1.62 -16.48
C SER A 212 12.56 -0.77 -15.53
N ARG A 213 13.88 -0.78 -15.73
CA ARG A 213 14.81 0.14 -15.05
C ARG A 213 14.59 1.62 -15.42
N GLN A 214 13.87 1.88 -16.51
CA GLN A 214 13.54 3.23 -16.97
C GLN A 214 12.24 3.77 -16.36
N HIS A 215 11.48 2.94 -15.64
CA HIS A 215 10.22 3.38 -15.05
C HIS A 215 10.43 4.20 -13.77
N PHE A 216 9.77 5.36 -13.74
CA PHE A 216 9.72 6.21 -12.55
C PHE A 216 8.29 6.49 -12.12
N ILE A 217 8.09 6.57 -10.80
CA ILE A 217 6.85 7.05 -10.20
C ILE A 217 7.17 8.20 -9.25
N ARG A 218 6.56 9.36 -9.48
CA ARG A 218 6.54 10.43 -8.46
C ARG A 218 5.46 10.09 -7.44
N TYR A 219 5.83 9.97 -6.17
CA TYR A 219 4.93 9.55 -5.09
C TYR A 219 5.05 10.49 -3.88
N GLU A 220 3.92 10.92 -3.33
CA GLU A 220 3.84 11.74 -2.12
C GLU A 220 2.78 11.18 -1.18
N VAL A 221 3.11 11.08 0.10
CA VAL A 221 2.17 10.72 1.15
C VAL A 221 2.23 11.76 2.26
N THR A 222 1.10 12.38 2.57
CA THR A 222 0.97 13.38 3.62
C THR A 222 -0.05 12.92 4.65
N PRO A 223 0.39 12.51 5.86
CA PRO A 223 -0.50 12.28 6.99
C PRO A 223 -1.40 13.48 7.28
N ILE A 224 -2.69 13.24 7.50
CA ILE A 224 -3.68 14.28 7.74
C ILE A 224 -4.10 14.23 9.21
N PHE A 225 -3.95 15.35 9.92
CA PHE A 225 -4.35 15.50 11.32
C PHE A 225 -5.31 16.68 11.48
N ARG A 226 -6.32 16.56 12.35
CA ARG A 226 -7.17 17.71 12.74
C ARG A 226 -6.69 18.24 14.09
N GLY A 227 -6.20 19.48 14.13
CA GLY A 227 -5.65 20.08 15.33
C GLY A 227 -4.51 19.25 15.93
N ASP A 228 -4.61 18.97 17.23
CA ASP A 228 -3.58 18.24 17.98
C ASP A 228 -3.78 16.72 18.01
N GLU A 229 -4.59 16.18 17.10
CA GLU A 229 -4.77 14.73 16.97
C GLU A 229 -3.42 14.03 16.76
N LEU A 230 -3.20 12.99 17.57
CA LEU A 230 -2.01 12.14 17.48
C LEU A 230 -2.18 10.96 16.52
N LEU A 231 -3.43 10.62 16.21
CA LEU A 231 -3.79 9.60 15.23
C LEU A 231 -4.16 10.28 13.91
N THR A 232 -3.62 9.76 12.82
CA THR A 232 -3.92 10.27 11.48
C THR A 232 -5.38 9.97 11.10
N ARG A 233 -5.96 10.85 10.31
CA ARG A 233 -7.25 10.65 9.63
C ARG A 233 -7.09 9.95 8.28
N CYS A 234 -5.87 9.54 7.92
CA CYS A 234 -5.62 8.84 6.67
C CYS A 234 -6.41 7.54 6.57
N SER A 235 -7.22 7.47 5.52
CA SER A 235 -7.42 6.25 4.76
C SER A 235 -6.47 6.31 3.54
N ASP A 236 -6.95 6.40 2.30
CA ASP A 236 -6.10 6.46 1.10
C ASP A 236 -5.89 7.88 0.54
N ALA A 237 -6.73 8.85 0.91
CA ALA A 237 -6.68 10.24 0.43
C ALA A 237 -5.42 11.04 0.82
N CYS A 238 -4.50 10.40 1.55
CA CYS A 238 -3.24 10.98 1.96
C CYS A 238 -2.13 10.79 0.92
N ALA A 239 -2.36 9.95 -0.08
CA ALA A 239 -1.40 9.58 -1.09
C ALA A 239 -1.74 10.20 -2.45
N LYS A 240 -0.72 10.54 -3.22
CA LYS A 240 -0.83 10.83 -4.66
C LYS A 240 0.40 10.32 -5.39
N TYR A 241 0.20 9.70 -6.55
CA TYR A 241 1.30 9.23 -7.38
C TYR A 241 1.04 9.46 -8.86
N ARG A 242 2.10 9.58 -9.65
CA ARG A 242 2.04 9.64 -11.12
C ARG A 242 3.17 8.82 -11.73
N ARG A 243 2.83 7.95 -12.69
CA ARG A 243 3.84 7.22 -13.47
C ARG A 243 4.35 8.12 -14.60
N GLN A 244 5.61 7.94 -14.99
CA GLN A 244 6.25 8.79 -16.00
C GLN A 244 5.57 8.75 -17.38
N HIS A 245 4.87 7.67 -17.71
CA HIS A 245 4.23 7.47 -19.02
C HIS A 245 2.72 7.71 -19.03
N ASP A 246 2.13 8.14 -17.91
CA ASP A 246 0.73 8.53 -17.90
C ASP A 246 0.59 9.89 -18.60
N SER A 247 -0.15 9.96 -19.70
CA SER A 247 -0.44 11.20 -20.43
C SER A 247 -1.30 12.17 -19.59
N PHE A 248 -1.17 13.47 -19.89
CA PHE A 248 -2.03 14.53 -19.34
C PHE A 248 -3.37 14.57 -20.09
#